data_AF-A0A8J6TGQ3-F1
#
_entry.id   AF-A0A8J6TGQ3-F1
#
_cell.length_a   1.000
_cell.length_b   1.000
_cell.length_c   1.000
_cell.angle_alpha   90.00
_cell.angle_beta   90.00
_cell.angle_gamma   90.00
#
_symmetry.space_group_name_H-M   'P 1'
#
loop_
_entity.id
_entity.type
_entity.pdbx_description
1 polymer ?
#
loop_
_entity_poly.entity_id
_entity_poly.type
_entity_poly.pdbx_seq_one_letter_code
_entity_poly.pdbx_strand_id
1 'polypeptide(L)'
;MSRNISYALTGWLAGAVTMIIMGFLWPKIFPAIVNVEHYYGAGPNLISIIGIALLVMSPVSLLGGLIGGRVSIEGGEWGQRAISAIFGIIFTMPVSCGVYLYFTGYGFGIS
;
A
#
# COMPACT_ATOMS: atom_id res chain seq x y z
N MET A 1 -14.34 12.78 -16.91
CA MET A 1 -14.03 12.04 -15.67
C MET A 1 -14.23 12.99 -14.49
N SER A 2 -14.99 12.62 -13.45
CA SER A 2 -15.28 13.55 -12.36
C SER A 2 -14.01 13.80 -11.51
N ARG A 3 -13.84 15.04 -11.04
CA ARG A 3 -12.64 15.48 -10.28
C ARG A 3 -12.32 14.56 -9.09
N ASN A 4 -13.37 14.06 -8.43
CA ASN A 4 -13.26 13.12 -7.31
C ASN A 4 -12.66 11.77 -7.71
N ILE A 5 -13.03 11.22 -8.87
CA ILE A 5 -12.48 9.93 -9.34
C ILE A 5 -11.00 10.09 -9.67
N SER A 6 -10.59 11.24 -10.23
CA SER A 6 -9.18 11.51 -10.51
C SER A 6 -8.34 11.51 -9.22
N TYR A 7 -8.83 12.10 -8.13
CA TYR A 7 -8.12 12.12 -6.84
C TYR A 7 -8.08 10.75 -6.17
N ALA A 8 -9.19 10.02 -6.20
CA ALA A 8 -9.25 8.64 -5.72
C ALA A 8 -8.20 7.76 -6.42
N LEU A 9 -8.15 7.81 -7.75
CA LEU A 9 -7.18 7.06 -8.54
C LEU A 9 -5.75 7.53 -8.31
N THR A 10 -5.52 8.82 -8.11
CA THR A 10 -4.19 9.34 -7.79
C THR A 10 -3.69 8.77 -6.46
N GLY A 11 -4.53 8.77 -5.43
CA GLY A 11 -4.23 8.14 -4.14
C GLY A 11 -3.99 6.64 -4.26
N TRP A 12 -4.86 5.95 -5.00
CA TRP A 12 -4.75 4.50 -5.24
C TRP A 12 -3.46 4.12 -5.98
N LEU A 13 -3.11 4.84 -7.06
CA LEU A 13 -1.87 4.61 -7.81
C LEU A 13 -0.64 4.86 -6.95
N ALA A 14 -0.61 5.97 -6.21
CA ALA A 14 0.48 6.26 -5.30
C ALA A 14 0.64 5.17 -4.23
N GLY A 15 -0.46 4.74 -3.62
CA GLY A 15 -0.48 3.64 -2.66
C GLY A 15 0.00 2.32 -3.26
N ALA A 16 -0.51 1.93 -4.43
CA ALA A 16 -0.13 0.70 -5.12
C ALA A 16 1.38 0.67 -5.43
N VAL A 17 1.93 1.78 -5.94
CA VAL A 17 3.37 1.90 -6.23
C VAL A 17 4.18 1.79 -4.94
N THR A 18 3.79 2.49 -3.88
CA THR A 18 4.49 2.42 -2.58
C THR A 18 4.46 1.00 -2.00
N MET A 19 3.32 0.32 -2.07
CA MET A 19 3.18 -1.06 -1.60
C MET A 19 4.08 -2.00 -2.39
N ILE A 20 4.11 -1.92 -3.73
CA ILE A 20 4.99 -2.75 -4.56
C ILE A 20 6.45 -2.51 -4.20
N ILE A 21 6.88 -1.24 -4.11
CA ILE A 21 8.25 -0.88 -3.70
C ILE A 21 8.57 -1.47 -2.33
N MET A 22 7.65 -1.34 -1.36
CA MET A 22 7.83 -1.91 -0.04
C MET A 22 7.92 -3.43 -0.07
N GLY A 23 7.12 -4.13 -0.87
CA GLY A 23 7.21 -5.59 -1.02
C GLY A 23 8.60 -6.08 -1.45
N PHE A 24 9.27 -5.33 -2.34
CA PHE A 24 10.64 -5.64 -2.77
C PHE A 24 11.71 -5.20 -1.76
N LEU A 25 11.47 -4.11 -1.03
CA LEU A 25 12.42 -3.60 -0.02
C LEU A 25 12.27 -4.28 1.34
N TRP A 26 11.12 -4.89 1.63
CA TRP A 26 10.79 -5.49 2.93
C TRP A 26 11.87 -6.46 3.44
N PRO A 27 12.38 -7.41 2.62
CA PRO A 27 13.43 -8.33 3.06
C PRO A 27 14.76 -7.64 3.38
N LYS A 28 15.01 -6.45 2.80
CA LYS A 28 16.24 -5.67 3.02
C LYS A 28 16.14 -4.75 4.23
N ILE A 29 14.96 -4.19 4.49
CA ILE A 29 14.73 -3.26 5.62
C ILE A 29 14.60 -4.05 6.93
N PHE A 30 13.95 -5.23 6.90
CA PHE A 30 13.71 -6.04 8.09
C PHE A 30 14.22 -7.50 7.95
N PRO A 31 15.53 -7.70 7.74
CA PRO A 31 16.10 -9.03 7.49
C PRO A 31 15.93 -10.00 8.67
N ALA A 32 15.74 -9.50 9.90
CA ALA A 32 15.52 -10.31 11.10
C ALA A 32 14.04 -10.70 11.32
N ILE A 33 13.10 -10.02 10.66
CA ILE A 33 11.65 -10.22 10.83
C ILE A 33 11.07 -11.01 9.64
N VAL A 34 11.72 -10.92 8.49
CA VAL A 34 11.26 -11.54 7.24
C VAL A 34 11.91 -12.91 7.07
N ASN A 35 11.11 -13.97 7.23
CA ASN A 35 11.56 -15.32 6.90
C ASN A 35 11.60 -15.48 5.37
N VAL A 36 12.78 -15.31 4.78
CA VAL A 36 12.98 -15.24 3.31
C VAL A 36 12.56 -16.56 2.63
N GLU A 37 12.61 -17.69 3.34
CA GLU A 37 12.17 -19.00 2.82
C GLU A 37 10.66 -19.03 2.50
N HIS A 38 9.84 -18.21 3.16
CA HIS A 38 8.42 -18.06 2.82
C HIS A 38 8.18 -17.30 1.51
N TYR A 39 9.14 -16.47 1.07
CA TYR A 39 9.06 -15.75 -0.21
C TYR A 39 9.52 -16.59 -1.41
N TYR A 40 10.41 -17.55 -1.20
CA TYR A 40 11.11 -18.24 -2.29
C TYR A 40 10.97 -19.78 -2.29
N GLY A 41 10.54 -20.41 -1.19
CA GLY A 41 10.66 -21.88 -1.02
C GLY A 41 9.37 -22.64 -0.71
N ALA A 42 8.51 -22.15 0.20
CA ALA A 42 7.40 -22.96 0.74
C ALA A 42 6.05 -22.24 0.95
N GLY A 43 5.98 -20.91 0.76
CA GLY A 43 4.78 -20.10 0.97
C GLY A 43 4.06 -19.65 -0.31
N PRO A 44 2.99 -18.84 -0.20
CA PRO A 44 2.34 -18.20 -1.35
C PRO A 44 3.36 -17.37 -2.15
N ASN A 45 3.41 -17.55 -3.47
CA ASN A 45 4.33 -16.82 -4.36
C ASN A 45 4.20 -15.30 -4.13
N LEU A 46 5.30 -14.55 -4.16
CA LEU A 46 5.36 -13.09 -4.08
C LEU A 46 4.27 -12.38 -4.90
N ILE A 47 4.00 -12.86 -6.12
CA ILE A 47 2.94 -12.30 -6.99
C ILE A 47 1.56 -12.41 -6.33
N SER A 48 1.26 -13.55 -5.70
CA SER A 48 -0.01 -13.76 -4.98
C SER A 48 -0.12 -12.87 -3.75
N ILE A 49 0.98 -12.69 -3.01
CA ILE A 49 1.04 -11.78 -1.85
C ILE A 49 0.77 -10.34 -2.29
N ILE A 50 1.42 -9.88 -3.36
CA ILE A 50 1.21 -8.55 -3.94
C ILE A 50 -0.25 -8.40 -4.41
N GLY A 51 -0.82 -9.42 -5.06
CA GLY A 51 -2.22 -9.41 -5.49
C GLY A 51 -3.20 -9.27 -4.33
N ILE A 52 -2.99 -10.02 -3.25
CA ILE A 52 -3.81 -9.93 -2.03
C ILE A 52 -3.62 -8.56 -1.37
N ALA A 53 -2.38 -8.08 -1.26
CA ALA A 53 -2.08 -6.76 -0.73
C ALA A 53 -2.82 -5.66 -1.51
N LEU A 54 -2.77 -5.69 -2.85
CA LEU A 54 -3.51 -4.77 -3.72
C LEU A 54 -5.01 -4.80 -3.45
N LEU A 55 -5.61 -5.99 -3.34
CA LEU A 55 -7.05 -6.12 -3.07
C LEU A 55 -7.43 -5.51 -1.73
N VAL A 56 -6.66 -5.78 -0.68
CA VAL A 56 -6.95 -5.31 0.68
C VAL A 56 -6.68 -3.81 0.83
N MET A 57 -5.59 -3.28 0.24
CA MET A 57 -5.28 -1.85 0.32
C MET A 57 -6.17 -0.98 -0.58
N SER A 58 -6.71 -1.53 -1.67
CA SER A 58 -7.49 -0.78 -2.66
C SER A 58 -8.59 0.12 -2.07
N PRO A 59 -9.54 -0.38 -1.24
CA PRO A 59 -10.59 0.46 -0.68
C PRO A 59 -10.04 1.58 0.21
N VAL A 60 -9.01 1.28 1.00
CA VAL A 60 -8.42 2.21 1.98
C VAL A 60 -7.62 3.30 1.27
N SER A 61 -6.92 2.95 0.19
CA SER A 61 -6.16 3.88 -0.65
C SER A 61 -7.05 4.79 -1.49
N LEU A 62 -8.16 4.26 -2.03
CA LEU A 62 -9.18 5.04 -2.73
C LEU A 62 -9.82 6.07 -1.79
N LEU A 63 -10.16 5.66 -0.57
CA LEU A 63 -10.66 6.57 0.47
C LEU A 63 -9.62 7.64 0.84
N GLY A 64 -8.35 7.25 1.01
CA GLY A 64 -7.26 8.19 1.23
C GLY A 64 -7.14 9.25 0.12
N GLY A 65 -7.19 8.82 -1.14
CA GLY A 65 -7.19 9.74 -2.29
C GLY A 65 -8.39 10.69 -2.32
N LEU A 66 -9.58 10.19 -1.99
CA LEU A 66 -10.80 11.03 -1.91
C LEU A 66 -10.71 12.06 -0.78
N ILE A 67 -10.19 11.67 0.38
CA ILE A 67 -10.00 12.56 1.53
C ILE A 67 -8.97 13.62 1.17
N GLY A 68 -7.80 13.23 0.66
CA GLY A 68 -6.72 14.16 0.34
C GLY A 68 -7.11 15.19 -0.74
N GLY A 69 -7.93 14.80 -1.72
CA GLY A 69 -8.44 15.72 -2.74
C GLY A 69 -9.41 16.78 -2.21
N ARG A 70 -9.95 16.59 -1.00
CA ARG A 70 -10.84 17.55 -0.32
C ARG A 70 -10.13 18.40 0.73
N VAL A 71 -8.92 18.02 1.15
CA VAL A 71 -8.18 18.71 2.21
C VAL A 71 -7.56 20.03 1.74
N SER A 72 -7.08 20.13 0.50
CA SER A 72 -6.38 21.33 0.02
C SER A 72 -7.18 22.08 -1.03
N ILE A 73 -8.03 23.02 -0.61
CA ILE A 73 -8.79 23.87 -1.55
C ILE A 73 -7.89 25.00 -2.11
N GLU A 74 -6.82 25.35 -1.39
CA GLU A 74 -6.00 26.55 -1.64
C GLU A 74 -4.80 26.31 -2.59
N GLY A 75 -4.31 25.07 -2.73
CA GLY A 75 -3.11 24.75 -3.54
C GLY A 75 -3.35 24.52 -5.04
N GLY A 76 -4.57 24.78 -5.54
CA GLY A 76 -4.96 24.46 -6.91
C GLY A 76 -5.02 22.95 -7.20
N GLU A 77 -5.20 22.60 -8.47
CA GLU A 77 -5.41 21.20 -8.90
C GLU A 77 -4.19 20.30 -8.61
N TRP A 78 -2.98 20.83 -8.80
CA TRP A 78 -1.75 20.10 -8.53
C TRP A 78 -1.55 19.82 -7.03
N GLY A 79 -1.83 20.80 -6.16
CA GLY A 79 -1.77 20.62 -4.71
C GLY A 79 -2.77 19.56 -4.22
N GLN A 80 -3.98 19.55 -4.77
CA GLN A 80 -4.99 18.52 -4.47
C GLN A 80 -4.53 17.13 -4.87
N ARG A 81 -3.92 16.97 -6.06
CA ARG A 81 -3.37 15.68 -6.49
C ARG A 81 -2.22 15.20 -5.60
N ALA A 82 -1.31 16.09 -5.23
CA ALA A 82 -0.20 15.76 -4.34
C ALA A 82 -0.69 15.30 -2.97
N ILE A 83 -1.64 16.02 -2.37
CA ILE A 83 -2.20 15.63 -1.06
C ILE A 83 -3.05 14.36 -1.16
N SER A 84 -3.78 14.16 -2.27
CA SER A 84 -4.47 12.88 -2.55
C SER A 84 -3.48 11.71 -2.58
N ALA A 85 -2.31 11.88 -3.21
CA ALA A 85 -1.26 10.88 -3.24
C ALA A 85 -0.70 10.58 -1.84
N ILE A 86 -0.38 11.63 -1.07
CA ILE A 86 0.15 11.50 0.30
C ILE A 86 -0.84 10.76 1.19
N PHE A 87 -2.11 11.15 1.19
CA PHE A 87 -3.14 10.45 1.97
C PHE A 87 -3.33 9.02 1.49
N GLY A 88 -3.34 8.77 0.18
CA GLY A 88 -3.35 7.41 -0.38
C GLY A 88 -2.23 6.55 0.19
N ILE A 89 -1.00 7.08 0.25
CA ILE A 89 0.17 6.39 0.82
C ILE A 89 -0.01 6.15 2.33
N ILE A 90 -0.36 7.18 3.10
CA ILE A 90 -0.54 7.09 4.56
C ILE A 90 -1.54 6.00 4.94
N PHE A 91 -2.65 5.91 4.19
CA PHE A 91 -3.68 4.90 4.42
C PHE A 91 -3.27 3.51 3.92
N THR A 92 -2.51 3.44 2.83
CA THR A 92 -2.04 2.17 2.25
C THR A 92 -0.94 1.52 3.08
N MET A 93 -0.04 2.30 3.66
CA MET A 93 1.16 1.81 4.34
C MET A 93 0.85 0.85 5.51
N PRO A 94 0.03 1.20 6.52
CA PRO A 94 -0.25 0.29 7.64
C PRO A 94 -0.96 -0.98 7.20
N VAL A 95 -1.87 -0.88 6.21
CA VAL A 95 -2.58 -2.04 5.66
C VAL A 95 -1.61 -2.98 4.94
N SER A 96 -0.74 -2.43 4.09
CA SER A 96 0.26 -3.21 3.35
C SER A 96 1.26 -3.89 4.30
N CYS A 97 1.72 -3.17 5.33
CA CYS A 97 2.58 -3.73 6.36
C CYS A 97 1.90 -4.91 7.08
N GLY A 98 0.61 -4.78 7.42
CA GLY A 98 -0.15 -5.87 8.06
C GLY A 98 -0.25 -7.11 7.17
N VAL A 99 -0.50 -6.93 5.87
CA VAL A 99 -0.53 -8.04 4.90
C VAL A 99 0.85 -8.70 4.78
N TYR A 100 1.92 -7.92 4.64
CA TYR A 100 3.26 -8.48 4.53
C TYR A 100 3.67 -9.24 5.80
N LEU A 101 3.43 -8.68 6.98
CA LEU A 101 3.73 -9.36 8.25
C LEU A 101 2.98 -10.68 8.40
N TYR A 102 1.72 -10.73 7.97
CA TYR A 102 0.93 -11.95 7.97
C TYR A 102 1.58 -13.06 7.12
N PHE A 103 2.05 -12.72 5.92
CA PHE A 103 2.70 -13.69 5.03
C PHE A 103 4.17 -13.99 5.40
N THR A 104 4.86 -13.10 6.12
CA THR A 104 6.23 -13.35 6.60
C THR A 104 6.28 -14.17 7.88
N GLY A 105 5.12 -14.59 8.43
CA GLY A 105 5.01 -15.45 9.62
C GLY A 105 5.12 -14.72 10.96
N TYR A 106 5.30 -13.40 10.97
CA TYR A 106 5.45 -12.63 12.20
C TYR A 106 4.07 -12.21 12.72
N GLY A 107 3.49 -13.04 13.58
CA GLY A 107 2.22 -12.74 14.27
C GLY A 107 1.34 -13.94 14.61
N PHE A 108 1.61 -15.13 14.04
CA PHE A 108 0.76 -16.32 14.24
C PHE A 108 1.46 -17.53 14.89
N GLY A 109 2.71 -17.40 15.35
CA GLY A 109 3.40 -18.52 16.02
C GLY A 109 3.56 -19.77 15.14
N ILE A 110 3.52 -19.59 13.82
CA ILE A 110 3.80 -20.66 12.84
C ILE A 110 5.33 -20.67 12.66
N SER A 111 5.99 -21.23 13.67
CA SER A 111 7.37 -21.69 13.64
C SER A 111 7.37 -23.21 13.66
#